data_AF-A0A959YZX3-F1
#
_entry.id   AF-A0A959YZX3-F1
#
_cell.length_a   1.000
_cell.length_b   1.000
_cell.length_c   1.000
_cell.angle_alpha   90.00
_cell.angle_beta   90.00
_cell.angle_gamma   90.00
#
_symmetry.space_group_name_H-M   'P 1'
#
loop_
_entity.id
_entity.type
_entity.pdbx_description
1 polymer ?
#
loop_
_entity_poly.entity_id
_entity_poly.type
_entity_poly.pdbx_seq_one_letter_code
_entity_poly.pdbx_strand_id
1 'polypeptide(L)'
;PLGHIGVLKNGVPIYNAEDAMSYNGQGIWLRNAVYWENDGMDCSKGHPAPNMGPGGLAQGRYHHHQNPVAFTTAGVLLSSICTLYPASSLYTPDPNAHSPLLGYAFDGYPIYGCFGYDNPADPNSGIRRIESSYATRNITVRETLPDGTV
;
A
#
# COMPACT_ATOMS: atom_id res chain seq x y z
N PRO A 1 3.81 3.57 -13.83
CA PRO A 1 5.04 4.35 -13.66
C PRO A 1 5.60 4.08 -12.27
N LEU A 2 6.87 3.66 -12.18
CA LEU A 2 7.50 3.37 -10.89
C LEU A 2 7.70 4.66 -10.08
N GLY A 3 7.59 4.53 -8.76
CA GLY A 3 8.01 5.56 -7.83
C GLY A 3 6.85 6.23 -7.09
N HIS A 4 7.09 7.49 -6.74
CA HIS A 4 6.30 8.23 -5.75
C HIS A 4 4.95 8.64 -6.34
N ILE A 5 3.87 8.31 -5.64
CA ILE A 5 2.51 8.70 -6.01
C ILE A 5 1.88 9.68 -5.00
N GLY A 6 2.56 9.90 -3.88
CA GLY A 6 2.09 10.78 -2.81
C GLY A 6 3.08 10.83 -1.66
N VAL A 7 2.69 11.57 -0.63
CA VAL A 7 3.47 11.74 0.59
C VAL A 7 2.57 11.63 1.81
N LEU A 8 3.01 10.88 2.81
CA LEU A 8 2.34 10.78 4.09
C LEU A 8 2.60 12.05 4.92
N LYS A 9 1.73 12.35 5.89
CA LYS A 9 1.84 13.54 6.74
C LYS A 9 3.13 13.60 7.58
N ASN A 10 3.80 12.46 7.76
CA ASN A 10 5.12 12.37 8.41
C ASN A 10 6.29 12.51 7.42
N GLY A 11 6.02 12.84 6.16
CA GLY A 11 7.02 13.03 5.10
C GLY A 11 7.46 11.76 4.39
N VAL A 12 7.00 10.57 4.81
CA VAL A 12 7.38 9.30 4.16
C VAL A 12 6.66 9.18 2.81
N PRO A 13 7.38 8.89 1.70
CA PRO A 13 6.78 8.71 0.39
C PRO A 13 5.84 7.49 0.30
N ILE A 14 4.80 7.63 -0.51
CA ILE A 14 3.92 6.54 -0.94
C ILE A 14 4.35 6.11 -2.33
N TYR A 15 4.60 4.82 -2.51
CA TYR A 15 4.90 4.22 -3.81
C TYR A 15 3.65 3.54 -4.38
N ASN A 16 3.63 3.34 -5.69
CA ASN A 16 2.62 2.48 -6.31
C ASN A 16 2.78 1.02 -5.86
N ALA A 17 1.84 0.15 -6.22
CA ALA A 17 1.85 -1.25 -5.79
C ALA A 17 2.89 -2.14 -6.53
N GLU A 18 3.69 -1.58 -7.44
CA GLU A 18 4.61 -2.32 -8.31
C GLU A 18 6.01 -2.43 -7.67
N ASP A 19 6.71 -3.56 -7.86
CA ASP A 19 8.10 -3.78 -7.39
C ASP A 19 9.15 -3.63 -8.51
N ALA A 20 8.78 -3.01 -9.63
CA ALA A 20 9.58 -2.91 -10.85
C ALA A 20 9.85 -4.23 -11.61
N MET A 21 9.38 -5.38 -11.12
CA MET A 21 9.51 -6.66 -11.81
C MET A 21 8.24 -7.00 -12.58
N SER A 22 8.41 -7.74 -13.68
CA SER A 22 7.30 -8.22 -14.50
C SER A 22 7.51 -9.66 -14.93
N TYR A 23 6.41 -10.36 -15.22
CA TYR A 23 6.45 -11.70 -15.79
C TYR A 23 7.26 -11.69 -17.10
N ASN A 24 8.27 -12.56 -17.19
CA ASN A 24 9.20 -12.67 -18.33
C ASN A 24 9.89 -11.36 -18.75
N GLY A 25 9.93 -10.34 -17.88
CA GLY A 25 10.55 -9.04 -18.19
C GLY A 25 9.81 -8.23 -19.26
N GLN A 26 8.54 -8.53 -19.54
CA GLN A 26 7.79 -7.93 -20.65
C GLN A 26 7.17 -6.57 -20.31
N GLY A 27 7.12 -6.17 -19.03
CA GLY A 27 6.52 -4.91 -18.60
C GLY A 27 4.98 -4.88 -18.61
N ILE A 28 4.33 -6.02 -18.88
CA ILE A 28 2.87 -6.14 -18.99
C ILE A 28 2.27 -6.60 -17.66
N TRP A 29 2.77 -7.71 -17.14
CA TRP A 29 2.27 -8.35 -15.92
C TRP A 29 3.19 -8.00 -14.74
N LEU A 30 2.90 -6.88 -14.11
CA LEU A 30 3.70 -6.33 -13.02
C LEU A 30 3.47 -7.11 -11.72
N ARG A 31 4.53 -7.27 -10.94
CA ARG A 31 4.48 -7.94 -9.64
C ARG A 31 4.02 -6.97 -8.56
N ASN A 32 3.25 -7.49 -7.62
CA ASN A 32 2.77 -6.73 -6.46
C ASN A 32 3.86 -6.67 -5.38
N ALA A 33 4.37 -5.48 -5.09
CA ALA A 33 5.40 -5.22 -4.09
C ALA A 33 5.00 -5.65 -2.69
N VAL A 34 3.73 -5.49 -2.32
CA VAL A 34 3.21 -5.88 -1.00
C VAL A 34 3.42 -7.37 -0.73
N TYR A 35 3.28 -8.21 -1.75
CA TYR A 35 3.49 -9.64 -1.62
C TYR A 35 4.98 -10.00 -1.69
N TRP A 36 5.68 -9.42 -2.66
CA TRP A 36 7.03 -9.85 -3.02
C TRP A 36 8.16 -9.24 -2.18
N GLU A 37 7.93 -8.06 -1.60
CA GLU A 37 8.92 -7.35 -0.77
C GLU A 37 8.58 -7.45 0.72
N ASN A 38 7.56 -8.23 1.08
CA ASN A 38 7.04 -8.37 2.44
C ASN A 38 8.12 -8.72 3.47
N ASP A 39 9.10 -9.55 3.09
CA ASP A 39 10.21 -9.96 3.96
C ASP A 39 11.13 -8.79 4.34
N GLY A 40 11.15 -7.71 3.56
CA GLY A 40 11.92 -6.50 3.83
C GLY A 40 11.17 -5.44 4.63
N MET A 41 9.89 -5.66 4.93
CA MET A 41 9.03 -4.67 5.59
C MET A 41 9.17 -4.68 7.11
N ASP A 42 9.15 -3.50 7.70
CA ASP A 42 9.08 -3.31 9.14
C ASP A 42 7.66 -3.51 9.71
N CYS A 43 7.50 -3.32 11.02
CA CYS A 43 6.22 -3.50 11.72
C CYS A 43 5.04 -2.74 11.09
N SER A 44 5.29 -1.60 10.46
CA SER A 44 4.30 -0.71 9.85
C SER A 44 4.28 -0.81 8.32
N LYS A 45 4.81 -1.90 7.76
CA LYS A 45 4.74 -2.23 6.33
C LYS A 45 5.48 -1.22 5.45
N GLY A 46 6.55 -0.62 5.97
CA GLY A 46 7.45 0.21 5.18
C GLY A 46 8.83 -0.41 5.08
N HIS A 47 9.59 0.00 4.08
CA HIS A 47 10.94 -0.53 3.83
C HIS A 47 11.78 0.44 3.00
N PRO A 48 13.13 0.38 3.10
CA PRO A 48 14.00 1.12 2.20
C PRO A 48 14.03 0.45 0.82
N ALA A 49 14.05 1.26 -0.24
CA ALA A 49 14.35 0.73 -1.56
C ALA A 49 15.72 0.01 -1.57
N PRO A 50 15.96 -0.98 -2.43
CA PRO A 50 17.30 -1.55 -2.58
C PRO A 50 18.29 -0.46 -3.01
N ASN A 51 19.52 -0.53 -2.50
CA ASN A 51 20.60 0.37 -2.92
C ASN A 51 20.91 0.15 -4.41
N MET A 52 20.52 1.11 -5.26
CA MET A 52 20.80 1.08 -6.69
C MET A 52 22.07 1.89 -6.99
N GLY A 53 23.13 1.24 -7.48
CA GLY A 53 24.35 1.89 -8.01
C GLY A 53 25.68 1.32 -7.45
N PRO A 54 26.81 1.51 -8.16
CA PRO A 54 28.12 1.08 -7.67
C PRO A 54 28.47 1.76 -6.35
N GLY A 55 28.75 0.98 -5.30
CA GLY A 55 29.16 1.49 -4.00
C GLY A 55 28.03 1.84 -3.01
N GLY A 56 26.76 1.58 -3.34
CA GLY A 56 25.64 1.70 -2.39
C GLY A 56 25.39 3.10 -1.83
N LEU A 57 25.92 4.15 -2.49
CA LEU A 57 25.85 5.53 -2.01
C LEU A 57 24.50 6.21 -2.27
N ALA A 58 23.68 5.67 -3.17
CA ALA A 58 22.27 6.04 -3.27
C ALA A 58 21.48 5.20 -2.27
N GLN A 59 21.44 5.67 -1.03
CA GLN A 59 20.63 5.05 0.02
C GLN A 59 19.17 4.97 -0.45
N GLY A 60 18.63 3.76 -0.44
CA GLY A 60 17.23 3.55 -0.73
C GLY A 60 16.34 4.35 0.23
N ARG A 61 15.40 5.11 -0.32
CA ARG A 61 14.45 5.88 0.48
C ARG A 61 13.46 4.94 1.16
N TYR A 62 13.22 5.13 2.44
CA TYR A 62 12.15 4.44 3.16
C TYR A 62 10.79 4.89 2.62
N HIS A 63 9.88 3.93 2.37
CA HIS A 63 8.58 4.19 1.76
C HIS A 63 7.55 3.10 2.09
N HIS A 64 6.29 3.35 1.73
CA HIS A 64 5.19 2.40 1.84
C HIS A 64 4.52 2.16 0.48
N HIS A 65 4.17 0.89 0.20
CA HIS A 65 3.29 0.51 -0.93
C HIS A 65 1.84 0.26 -0.50
N GLN A 66 1.60 0.27 0.81
CA GLN A 66 0.32 -0.09 1.42
C GLN A 66 0.06 0.71 2.69
N ASN A 67 -1.13 0.50 3.26
CA ASN A 67 -1.59 1.15 4.47
C ASN A 67 -0.58 1.00 5.64
N PRO A 68 0.00 2.10 6.19
CA PRO A 68 1.11 2.09 7.14
C PRO A 68 0.67 1.81 8.59
N VAL A 69 0.08 0.63 8.78
CA VAL A 69 -0.46 0.13 10.05
C VAL A 69 0.19 -1.20 10.41
N ALA A 70 0.15 -1.59 11.70
CA ALA A 70 0.69 -2.86 12.14
C ALA A 70 0.12 -4.06 11.36
N PHE A 71 0.94 -5.08 11.08
CA PHE A 71 0.48 -6.32 10.42
C PHE A 71 -0.69 -7.00 11.15
N THR A 72 -0.72 -6.93 12.48
CA THR A 72 -1.79 -7.49 13.33
C THR A 72 -3.13 -6.79 13.15
N THR A 73 -3.15 -5.58 12.58
CA THR A 73 -4.39 -4.82 12.29
C THR A 73 -4.88 -5.00 10.85
N ALA A 74 -4.16 -5.78 10.03
CA ALA A 74 -4.57 -6.06 8.67
C ALA A 74 -5.75 -7.04 8.64
N GLY A 75 -6.67 -6.86 7.69
CA GLY A 75 -7.78 -7.80 7.47
C GLY A 75 -7.31 -9.20 7.00
N VAL A 76 -6.06 -9.31 6.55
CA VAL A 76 -5.37 -10.57 6.23
C VAL A 76 -3.95 -10.46 6.79
N LEU A 77 -3.53 -11.43 7.59
CA LEU A 77 -2.18 -11.46 8.15
C LEU A 77 -1.17 -11.81 7.04
N LEU A 78 -0.34 -10.84 6.65
CA LEU A 78 0.68 -11.02 5.61
C LEU A 78 2.07 -11.37 6.20
N SER A 79 2.33 -11.01 7.44
CA SER A 79 3.60 -11.28 8.14
C SER A 79 3.35 -11.38 9.64
N SER A 80 4.13 -12.20 10.34
CA SER A 80 4.12 -12.31 11.81
C SER A 80 5.14 -11.39 12.49
N ILE A 81 5.86 -10.55 11.74
CA ILE A 81 6.81 -9.60 12.32
C ILE A 81 6.10 -8.66 13.29
N CYS A 82 6.74 -8.35 14.41
CA CYS A 82 6.23 -7.47 15.46
C CYS A 82 4.87 -7.89 16.06
N THR A 83 4.53 -9.18 16.03
CA THR A 83 3.30 -9.68 16.67
C THR A 83 3.29 -9.44 18.19
N LEU A 84 4.45 -9.56 18.84
CA LEU A 84 4.57 -9.35 20.30
C LEU A 84 4.56 -7.86 20.70
N TYR A 85 5.12 -7.00 19.83
CA TYR A 85 5.22 -5.56 20.04
C TYR A 85 4.78 -4.84 18.78
N PRO A 86 3.45 -4.77 18.52
CA PRO A 86 2.95 -4.14 17.31
C PRO A 86 3.27 -2.65 17.32
N ALA A 87 3.66 -2.13 16.16
CA ALA A 87 3.89 -0.71 15.96
C ALA A 87 3.12 -0.25 14.73
N SER A 88 2.34 0.81 14.92
CA SER A 88 1.66 1.55 13.85
C SER A 88 2.38 2.88 13.64
N SER A 89 2.71 3.21 12.39
CA SER A 89 3.50 4.41 12.07
C SER A 89 2.66 5.70 12.10
N LEU A 90 1.42 5.65 11.58
CA LEU A 90 0.62 6.88 11.36
C LEU A 90 -0.76 6.90 12.00
N TYR A 91 -1.39 5.75 12.20
CA TYR A 91 -2.69 5.61 12.85
C TYR A 91 -2.98 4.13 13.15
N THR A 92 -4.03 3.88 13.93
CA THR A 92 -4.64 2.56 14.11
C THR A 92 -6.04 2.59 13.51
N PRO A 93 -6.43 1.64 12.65
CA PRO A 93 -7.79 1.59 12.13
C PRO A 93 -8.83 1.37 13.24
N ASP A 94 -9.91 2.14 13.23
CA ASP A 94 -11.02 2.02 14.18
C ASP A 94 -12.34 1.89 13.40
N PRO A 95 -13.08 0.77 13.54
CA PRO A 95 -14.35 0.57 12.84
C PRO A 95 -15.48 1.50 13.33
N ASN A 96 -15.29 2.21 14.44
CA ASN A 96 -16.28 3.10 15.03
C ASN A 96 -15.99 4.58 14.77
N ALA A 97 -14.92 4.91 14.05
CA ALA A 97 -14.51 6.29 13.80
C ALA A 97 -14.10 6.51 12.34
N HIS A 98 -14.36 7.71 11.83
CA HIS A 98 -13.82 8.12 10.53
C HIS A 98 -12.28 8.16 10.61
N SER A 99 -11.61 7.63 9.59
CA SER A 99 -10.15 7.59 9.57
C SER A 99 -9.54 8.99 9.51
N PRO A 100 -8.37 9.20 10.13
CA PRO A 100 -7.68 10.48 10.03
C PRO A 100 -7.06 10.67 8.64
N LEU A 101 -6.72 11.93 8.33
CA LEU A 101 -5.86 12.24 7.18
C LEU A 101 -4.48 11.60 7.40
N LEU A 102 -4.01 10.87 6.39
CA LEU A 102 -2.72 10.18 6.38
C LEU A 102 -1.70 10.88 5.48
N GLY A 103 -2.13 11.60 4.45
CA GLY A 103 -1.24 12.22 3.48
C GLY A 103 -2.00 12.81 2.29
N TYR A 104 -1.25 13.11 1.23
CA TYR A 104 -1.79 13.61 -0.03
C TYR A 104 -1.17 12.87 -1.21
N ALA A 105 -2.00 12.54 -2.19
CA ALA A 105 -1.55 12.09 -3.50
C ALA A 105 -1.02 13.28 -4.31
N PHE A 106 -0.16 13.02 -5.30
CA PHE A 106 0.44 14.08 -6.12
C PHE A 106 -0.52 14.76 -7.11
N ASP A 107 -1.69 14.17 -7.33
CA ASP A 107 -2.82 14.81 -8.01
C ASP A 107 -3.62 15.76 -7.08
N GLY A 108 -3.20 15.90 -5.82
CA GLY A 108 -3.75 16.86 -4.85
C GLY A 108 -4.85 16.31 -3.96
N TYR A 109 -5.28 15.06 -4.14
CA TYR A 109 -6.33 14.47 -3.31
C TYR A 109 -5.81 14.03 -1.93
N PRO A 110 -6.58 14.25 -0.85
CA PRO A 110 -6.23 13.75 0.47
C PRO A 110 -6.37 12.23 0.55
N ILE A 111 -5.47 11.60 1.29
CA ILE A 111 -5.48 10.16 1.56
C ILE A 111 -5.87 9.94 3.02
N TYR A 112 -6.96 9.22 3.24
CA TYR A 112 -7.43 8.80 4.56
C TYR A 112 -7.20 7.30 4.77
N GLY A 113 -7.32 6.84 6.01
CA GLY A 113 -7.38 5.41 6.33
C GLY A 113 -8.65 4.74 5.77
N CYS A 114 -8.79 3.44 6.03
CA CYS A 114 -9.80 2.60 5.36
C CYS A 114 -11.24 2.73 5.88
N PHE A 115 -11.50 3.51 6.93
CA PHE A 115 -12.85 3.72 7.46
C PHE A 115 -13.35 5.12 7.14
N GLY A 116 -14.54 5.22 6.53
CA GLY A 116 -15.19 6.47 6.17
C GLY A 116 -16.69 6.44 6.47
N TYR A 117 -17.36 7.55 6.17
CA TYR A 117 -18.82 7.66 6.32
C TYR A 117 -19.55 6.73 5.34
N ASP A 118 -20.63 6.10 5.81
CA ASP A 118 -21.49 5.22 5.01
C ASP A 118 -22.20 6.01 3.91
N ASN A 119 -22.67 7.21 4.25
CA ASN A 119 -23.03 8.23 3.28
C ASN A 119 -21.90 9.30 3.22
N PRO A 120 -21.14 9.40 2.12
CA PRO A 120 -20.03 10.34 2.02
C PRO A 120 -20.45 11.83 2.08
N ALA A 121 -21.74 12.13 1.91
CA ALA A 121 -22.29 13.48 2.00
C ALA A 121 -22.87 13.82 3.39
N ASP A 122 -22.91 12.87 4.33
CA ASP A 122 -23.48 13.07 5.67
C ASP A 122 -22.49 12.61 6.77
N PRO A 123 -21.85 13.54 7.49
CA PRO A 123 -20.92 13.22 8.57
C PRO A 123 -21.60 12.62 9.83
N ASN A 124 -22.94 12.60 9.88
CA ASN A 124 -23.69 11.92 10.94
C ASN A 124 -24.10 10.48 10.56
N SER A 125 -23.80 10.05 9.32
CA SER A 125 -24.05 8.68 8.91
C SER A 125 -23.12 7.70 9.65
N GLY A 126 -23.42 6.40 9.55
CA GLY A 126 -22.60 5.36 10.14
C GLY A 126 -21.17 5.34 9.60
N ILE A 127 -20.29 4.59 10.26
CA ILE A 127 -18.93 4.33 9.77
C ILE A 127 -18.92 2.97 9.07
N ARG A 128 -18.24 2.90 7.92
CA ARG A 128 -17.97 1.65 7.24
C ARG A 128 -16.55 1.57 6.71
N ARG A 129 -16.10 0.34 6.51
CA ARG A 129 -14.86 0.08 5.79
C ARG A 129 -15.07 0.34 4.29
N ILE A 130 -14.20 1.15 3.72
CA ILE A 130 -14.11 1.37 2.29
C ILE A 130 -13.25 0.24 1.71
N GLU A 131 -13.82 -0.46 0.74
CA GLU A 131 -13.17 -1.59 0.06
C GLU A 131 -12.91 -1.25 -1.40
N SER A 132 -11.84 -1.83 -1.93
CA SER A 132 -11.50 -1.69 -3.34
C SER A 132 -12.55 -2.37 -4.21
N SER A 133 -12.91 -1.77 -5.34
CA SER A 133 -13.73 -2.43 -6.37
C SER A 133 -12.93 -3.42 -7.23
N TYR A 134 -11.60 -3.47 -7.05
CA TYR A 134 -10.76 -4.43 -7.74
C TYR A 134 -11.00 -5.84 -7.20
N ALA A 135 -11.16 -6.78 -8.12
CA ALA A 135 -11.27 -8.20 -7.82
C ALA A 135 -10.11 -8.96 -8.47
N THR A 136 -9.66 -10.03 -7.83
CA THR A 136 -8.68 -10.94 -8.42
C THR A 136 -9.34 -11.76 -9.52
N ARG A 137 -8.61 -11.95 -10.63
CA ARG A 137 -9.04 -12.86 -11.70
C ARG A 137 -8.59 -14.28 -11.38
N ASN A 138 -9.50 -15.24 -11.49
CA ASN A 138 -9.16 -16.65 -11.39
C ASN A 138 -8.61 -17.18 -12.73
N ILE A 139 -7.32 -16.94 -12.99
CA ILE A 139 -6.64 -17.34 -14.21
C ILE A 139 -5.38 -18.15 -13.88
N THR A 140 -5.10 -19.15 -14.71
CA THR A 140 -3.88 -19.97 -14.63
C THR A 140 -2.84 -19.59 -15.70
N VAL A 141 -3.26 -18.83 -16.72
CA VAL A 141 -2.42 -18.36 -17.84
C VAL A 141 -2.63 -16.86 -18.08
N ARG A 142 -1.57 -16.14 -18.43
CA ARG A 142 -1.49 -14.67 -18.58
C ARG A 142 -1.59 -14.24 -20.04
N GLU A 143 -2.74 -14.47 -20.67
CA GLU A 143 -2.95 -14.19 -22.11
C GLU A 143 -3.71 -12.88 -22.39
N THR A 144 -4.41 -12.32 -21.40
CA THR A 144 -5.17 -11.07 -21.55
C THR A 144 -5.22 -10.25 -20.26
N LEU A 145 -5.03 -8.93 -20.37
CA LEU A 145 -5.28 -7.95 -19.32
C LEU A 145 -6.78 -7.86 -18.97
N PRO A 146 -7.16 -7.19 -17.86
CA PRO A 146 -8.57 -7.07 -17.44
C PRO A 146 -9.52 -6.47 -18.48
N ASP A 147 -9.02 -5.63 -19.38
CA ASP A 147 -9.75 -5.00 -20.49
C ASP A 147 -9.73 -5.82 -21.80
N GLY A 148 -9.04 -6.96 -21.81
CA GLY A 148 -8.93 -7.85 -22.97
C GLY A 148 -7.71 -7.63 -23.85
N THR A 149 -6.79 -6.70 -23.52
CA THR A 149 -5.56 -6.45 -24.29
C THR A 149 -4.37 -7.31 -23.83
N VAL A 150 -3.17 -7.09 -24.41
CA VAL A 150 -1.88 -7.69 -23.99
C VAL A 150 -0.79 -6.65 -24.02
#